data_AF-E2A7I0-F1
#
_entry.id   AF-E2A7I0-F1
#
_cell.length_a   1.000
_cell.length_b   1.000
_cell.length_c   1.000
_cell.angle_alpha   90.00
_cell.angle_beta   90.00
_cell.angle_gamma   90.00
#
_symmetry.space_group_name_H-M   'P 1'
#
loop_
_entity.id
_entity.type
_entity.pdbx_description
1 polymer ?
#
loop_
_entity_poly.entity_id
_entity_poly.type
_entity_poly.pdbx_seq_one_letter_code
_entity_poly.pdbx_strand_id
1 'polypeptide(L)'
;LQSYYLYDTDKSPQYELTYLTQIVASFLVLIIYTSVDTFLGFMIFHVCGQLENFRGRLVNLIAGKEFNKALNNNIVTHLRLIRCAF
;
A
#
# COMPACT_ATOMS: atom_id res chain seq x y z
N LEU A 1 26.95 -0.62 -22.48
CA LEU A 1 25.96 -0.83 -23.56
C LEU A 1 26.44 -0.03 -24.77
N GLN A 2 26.88 -0.67 -25.85
CA GLN A 2 27.36 0.06 -27.03
C GLN A 2 26.16 0.77 -27.68
N SER A 3 26.23 2.09 -27.78
CA SER A 3 25.17 2.96 -28.30
C SER A 3 25.76 3.92 -29.32
N TYR A 4 25.01 4.19 -30.40
CA TYR A 4 25.47 5.04 -31.49
C TYR A 4 25.15 6.50 -31.16
N TYR A 5 26.19 7.32 -31.00
CA TYR A 5 26.06 8.75 -30.69
C TYR A 5 26.37 9.60 -31.92
N LEU A 6 25.58 10.67 -32.13
CA LEU A 6 25.75 11.61 -33.24
C LEU A 6 26.88 12.63 -33.03
N TYR A 7 27.55 12.57 -31.88
CA TYR A 7 28.66 13.45 -31.50
C TYR A 7 29.79 12.62 -30.88
N ASP A 8 30.99 13.19 -30.86
CA ASP A 8 32.19 12.54 -30.32
C ASP A 8 32.10 12.45 -28.78
N THR A 9 31.76 11.25 -28.30
CA THR A 9 31.64 10.93 -26.87
C THR A 9 32.99 10.71 -26.19
N ASP A 10 34.10 10.61 -26.93
CA ASP A 10 35.42 10.31 -26.34
C ASP A 10 36.13 11.58 -25.85
N LYS A 11 35.58 12.76 -26.13
CA LYS A 11 36.09 14.04 -25.64
C LYS A 11 35.55 14.38 -24.26
N SER A 12 36.42 14.96 -23.43
CA SER A 12 36.01 15.58 -22.17
C SER A 12 35.41 16.96 -22.46
N PRO A 13 34.26 17.34 -21.84
CA PRO A 13 33.52 16.68 -20.75
C PRO A 13 32.38 15.73 -21.21
N GLN A 14 32.18 15.54 -22.51
CA GLN A 14 31.05 14.80 -23.08
C GLN A 14 31.01 13.33 -22.65
N TYR A 15 32.17 12.70 -22.51
CA TYR A 15 32.32 11.33 -21.99
C TYR A 15 31.67 11.16 -20.61
N GLU A 16 32.02 12.05 -19.67
CA GLU A 16 31.56 11.99 -18.28
C GLU A 16 30.04 12.19 -18.19
N LEU A 17 29.52 13.15 -18.94
CA LEU A 17 28.08 13.41 -19.01
C LEU A 17 27.30 12.23 -19.59
N THR A 18 27.83 11.60 -20.63
CA THR A 18 27.22 10.42 -21.25
C THR A 18 27.22 9.24 -20.29
N TYR A 19 28.33 9.01 -19.60
CA TYR A 19 28.46 7.97 -18.60
C TYR A 19 27.48 8.16 -17.43
N LEU A 20 27.37 9.38 -16.90
CA LEU A 20 26.39 9.71 -15.86
C LEU A 20 24.95 9.49 -16.34
N THR A 21 24.64 9.90 -17.57
CA THR A 21 23.31 9.72 -18.16
C THR A 21 22.97 8.23 -18.30
N GLN A 22 23.92 7.41 -18.75
CA GLN A 22 23.75 5.96 -18.86
C GLN A 22 23.53 5.31 -17.50
N ILE A 23 24.23 5.75 -16.46
CA ILE A 23 24.02 5.28 -15.08
C ILE A 23 22.60 5.60 -14.62
N VAL A 24 22.18 6.87 -14.75
CA VAL A 24 20.84 7.31 -14.33
C VAL A 24 19.76 6.56 -15.11
N ALA A 25 19.90 6.44 -16.43
CA ALA A 25 18.96 5.70 -17.26
C ALA A 25 18.86 4.23 -16.83
N SER A 26 19.99 3.58 -16.55
CA SER A 26 20.03 2.18 -16.11
C SER A 26 19.36 2.00 -14.74
N PHE A 27 19.60 2.91 -13.81
CA PHE A 27 18.90 2.93 -12.52
C PHE A 27 17.39 3.14 -12.68
N LEU A 28 16.96 4.04 -13.54
CA LEU A 28 15.54 4.27 -13.81
C LEU A 28 14.87 3.04 -14.41
N VAL A 29 15.50 2.39 -15.39
CA VAL A 29 14.99 1.13 -15.98
C VAL A 29 14.86 0.05 -14.91
N LEU A 30 15.86 -0.10 -14.04
CA LEU A 30 15.82 -1.07 -12.94
C LEU A 30 14.67 -0.75 -11.97
N ILE A 31 14.51 0.51 -11.57
CA ILE A 31 13.42 0.95 -10.69
C ILE A 31 12.07 0.66 -11.35
N ILE A 32 11.87 1.06 -12.60
CA ILE A 32 10.59 0.85 -13.31
C ILE A 32 10.28 -0.64 -13.37
N TYR A 33 11.23 -1.46 -13.82
CA TYR A 33 11.04 -2.91 -13.95
C TYR A 33 10.69 -3.56 -12.61
N THR A 34 11.50 -3.33 -11.58
CA THR A 34 11.29 -3.92 -10.25
C THR A 34 10.06 -3.34 -9.54
N SER A 35 9.69 -2.09 -9.81
CA SER A 35 8.54 -1.44 -9.20
C SER A 35 7.22 -2.04 -9.67
N VAL A 36 7.11 -2.46 -10.94
CA VAL A 36 5.89 -3.08 -11.46
C VAL A 36 5.63 -4.40 -10.75
N ASP A 37 6.63 -5.29 -10.71
CA ASP A 37 6.52 -6.59 -10.03
C ASP A 37 6.21 -6.43 -8.54
N THR A 38 6.93 -5.51 -7.88
CA THR A 38 6.75 -5.23 -6.46
C THR A 38 5.38 -4.65 -6.16
N PHE A 39 4.91 -3.69 -6.97
CA PHE A 39 3.59 -3.08 -6.84
C PHE A 39 2.47 -4.11 -6.99
N LEU A 40 2.56 -5.01 -7.99
CA LEU A 40 1.60 -6.10 -8.16
C LEU A 40 1.56 -7.01 -6.94
N GLY A 41 2.74 -7.39 -6.41
CA GLY A 41 2.83 -8.17 -5.17
C GLY A 41 2.15 -7.48 -3.98
N PHE A 42 2.49 -6.20 -3.74
CA PHE A 42 1.87 -5.39 -2.68
C PHE A 42 0.35 -5.27 -2.86
N MET A 43 -0.14 -5.05 -4.08
CA MET A 43 -1.56 -4.94 -4.36
C MET A 43 -2.29 -6.25 -4.04
N ILE A 44 -1.73 -7.39 -4.46
CA ILE A 44 -2.29 -8.72 -4.14
C ILE A 44 -2.34 -8.93 -2.63
N PHE A 45 -1.24 -8.68 -1.92
CA PHE A 45 -1.21 -8.82 -0.46
C PHE A 45 -2.21 -7.88 0.23
N HIS A 46 -2.32 -6.63 -0.23
CA HIS A 46 -3.27 -5.67 0.30
C HIS A 46 -4.72 -6.13 0.10
N VAL A 47 -5.08 -6.61 -1.09
CA VAL A 47 -6.42 -7.14 -1.38
C VAL A 47 -6.72 -8.38 -0.53
N CYS A 48 -5.78 -9.32 -0.41
CA CYS A 48 -5.93 -10.50 0.46
C CYS A 48 -6.13 -10.10 1.93
N GLY A 49 -5.35 -9.15 2.45
CA GLY A 49 -5.51 -8.64 3.80
C GLY A 49 -6.86 -7.95 4.02
N GLN A 50 -7.32 -7.17 3.03
CA GLN A 50 -8.64 -6.54 3.07
C GLN A 50 -9.78 -7.57 3.04
N LEU A 51 -9.63 -8.66 2.26
CA LEU A 51 -10.60 -9.74 2.21
C LEU A 51 -10.67 -10.50 3.54
N GLU A 52 -9.55 -10.76 4.21
CA GLU A 52 -9.55 -11.43 5.51
C GLU A 52 -10.17 -10.53 6.61
N ASN A 53 -9.86 -9.23 6.59
CA ASN A 53 -10.53 -8.26 7.47
C ASN A 53 -12.05 -8.22 7.22
N PHE A 54 -12.46 -8.22 5.95
CA PHE A 54 -13.86 -8.26 5.58
C PHE A 54 -14.52 -9.56 6.06
N ARG A 55 -13.87 -10.70 5.89
CA ARG A 55 -14.35 -12.00 6.40
C ARG A 55 -14.53 -11.96 7.92
N GLY A 56 -13.57 -11.42 8.67
CA GLY A 56 -13.69 -11.26 10.12
C GLY A 56 -14.90 -10.41 10.53
N ARG A 57 -15.11 -9.28 9.83
CA ARG A 57 -16.29 -8.42 10.03
C ARG A 57 -17.60 -9.14 9.69
N LEU A 58 -17.62 -9.89 8.59
CA LEU A 58 -18.79 -10.66 8.16
C LEU A 58 -19.17 -11.74 9.19
N VAL A 59 -18.19 -12.47 9.73
CA VAL A 59 -18.41 -13.47 10.79
C VAL A 59 -18.96 -12.80 12.06
N ASN A 60 -18.41 -11.65 12.47
CA ASN A 60 -18.91 -10.91 13.64
C ASN A 60 -20.34 -10.39 13.43
N LEU A 61 -20.70 -10.00 12.20
CA LEU A 61 -22.04 -9.59 11.83
C LEU A 61 -23.03 -10.76 11.88
N ILE A 62 -22.70 -11.89 11.25
CA ILE A 62 -23.54 -13.11 11.24
C ILE A 62 -23.73 -13.65 12.65
N ALA A 63 -22.69 -13.62 13.49
CA ALA A 63 -22.77 -14.03 14.89
C ALA A 63 -23.60 -13.08 15.77
N GLY A 64 -24.12 -11.97 15.21
CA GLY A 64 -24.88 -10.95 15.94
C GLY A 64 -24.09 -10.26 17.04
N LYS A 65 -22.76 -10.44 17.11
CA LYS A 65 -21.92 -9.93 18.20
C LYS A 65 -21.95 -8.40 18.25
N GLU A 66 -21.89 -7.75 17.10
CA GLU A 66 -21.96 -6.28 17.02
C GLU A 66 -23.33 -5.75 17.47
N PHE A 67 -24.42 -6.39 17.05
CA PHE A 67 -25.77 -6.05 17.49
C PHE A 67 -25.94 -6.25 19.01
N ASN A 68 -25.53 -7.42 19.52
CA ASN A 68 -25.59 -7.74 20.94
C ASN A 68 -24.76 -6.78 21.79
N LYS A 69 -23.57 -6.38 21.31
CA LYS A 69 -22.71 -5.39 21.98
C LYS A 69 -23.37 -4.02 22.01
N ALA A 70 -23.93 -3.55 20.89
CA ALA A 70 -24.63 -2.28 20.81
C ALA A 70 -25.87 -2.27 21.73
N LEU A 71 -26.65 -3.35 21.73
CA LEU A 71 -27.82 -3.50 22.61
C LEU A 71 -27.42 -3.47 24.09
N ASN A 72 -26.40 -4.24 24.47
CA ASN A 72 -25.91 -4.27 25.86
C ASN A 72 -25.42 -2.88 26.32
N ASN A 73 -24.67 -2.18 25.48
CA ASN A 73 -24.22 -0.82 25.78
C ASN A 73 -25.39 0.15 25.99
N ASN A 74 -26.45 0.06 25.18
CA ASN A 74 -27.65 0.86 25.37
C ASN A 74 -28.34 0.52 26.71
N ILE A 75 -28.52 -0.76 27.02
CA ILE A 75 -29.13 -1.21 28.30
C ILE A 75 -28.34 -0.67 29.50
N VAL A 76 -27.01 -0.81 29.50
CA VAL A 76 -26.14 -0.30 30.57
C VAL A 76 -26.25 1.22 30.70
N THR A 77 -26.30 1.94 29.57
CA THR A 77 -26.43 3.40 29.56
C THR A 77 -27.78 3.83 30.14
N HIS A 78 -28.87 3.20 29.73
CA HIS A 78 -30.20 3.48 30.27
C HIS A 78 -30.28 3.19 31.79
N LEU A 79 -29.72 2.07 32.25
CA LEU A 79 -29.67 1.74 33.68
C LEU A 79 -28.86 2.77 34.47
N ARG A 80 -27.74 3.25 33.93
CA ARG A 80 -26.95 4.31 34.55
C ARG A 80 -27.73 5.63 34.63
N LEU A 81 -28.42 6.01 33.57
CA LEU A 81 -29.24 7.22 33.54
C LEU A 81 -30.37 7.17 34.58
N ILE A 82 -31.09 6.04 34.67
CA ILE A 82 -32.14 5.83 35.68
C ILE A 82 -31.55 5.96 37.09
N ARG A 83 -30.36 5.38 37.32
CA ARG A 83 -29.67 5.45 38.61
C ARG A 83 -29.09 6.83 38.97
N CYS A 84 -28.89 7.71 38.00
CA CYS A 84 -28.46 9.09 38.25
C CYS A 84 -29.64 10.07 38.36
N ALA A 85 -30.80 9.71 37.80
CA ALA A 85 -32.02 10.51 37.86
C ALA A 85 -32.83 10.30 39.15
N PHE A 86 -32.53 9.23 39.90
CA PHE A 86 -33.14 8.88 41.18
C PHE A 86 -32.05 8.78 42.25
#